data_AF-A0A5K0ZML7-F1
#
_entry.id   AF-A0A5K0ZML7-F1
#
_cell.length_a   1.000
_cell.length_b   1.000
_cell.length_c   1.000
_cell.angle_alpha   90.00
_cell.angle_beta   90.00
_cell.angle_gamma   90.00
#
_symmetry.space_group_name_H-M   'P 1'
#
loop_
_entity.id
_entity.type
_entity.pdbx_description
1 polymer ?
#
loop_
_entity_poly.entity_id
_entity_poly.type
_entity_poly.pdbx_seq_one_letter_code
_entity_poly.pdbx_strand_id
1 'polypeptide(L)' 'GSLEDHESLLGAIKQVDVVISAVGNAQILQQSNIIAAIKEAGNIK' A
#
# COMPACT_ATOMS: atom_id res chain seq x y z
N GLY A 1 -0.53 4.25 -10.73
CA GLY A 1 0.25 4.19 -9.49
C GLY A 1 1.15 2.98 -9.54
N SER A 2 2.42 3.14 -9.20
CA SER A 2 3.36 2.02 -9.03
C SER A 2 3.48 1.69 -7.53
N LEU A 3 3.77 0.44 -7.20
CA LEU A 3 4.06 -0.01 -5.83
C LEU A 3 5.43 0.50 -5.32
N GLU A 4 6.25 1.03 -6.21
CA GLU A 4 7.54 1.64 -5.90
C GLU A 4 7.43 3.14 -5.59
N ASP A 5 6.29 3.75 -5.95
CA ASP A 5 6.03 5.17 -5.74
C ASP A 5 5.16 5.34 -4.48
N HIS A 6 5.82 5.59 -3.36
CA HIS A 6 5.17 5.68 -2.05
C HIS A 6 4.13 6.82 -1.98
N GLU A 7 4.40 7.98 -2.59
CA GLU A 7 3.44 9.10 -2.60
C GLU A 7 2.16 8.78 -3.37
N SER A 8 2.29 8.19 -4.56
CA SER A 8 1.13 7.77 -5.36
C SER A 8 0.34 6.66 -4.65
N LEU A 9 1.04 5.73 -4.01
CA LEU A 9 0.43 4.64 -3.26
C LEU A 9 -0.31 5.17 -2.03
N LEU A 10 0.29 6.07 -1.27
CA LEU A 10 -0.32 6.72 -0.11
C LEU A 10 -1.54 7.54 -0.51
N GLY A 11 -1.46 8.31 -1.60
CA GLY A 11 -2.57 9.08 -2.14
C GLY A 11 -3.75 8.20 -2.54
N ALA A 12 -3.49 7.00 -3.08
CA ALA A 12 -4.53 6.02 -3.39
C ALA A 12 -5.11 5.37 -2.12
N ILE A 13 -4.27 5.01 -1.14
CA ILE A 13 -4.70 4.35 0.10
C ILE A 13 -5.56 5.27 0.96
N LYS A 14 -5.28 6.57 0.99
CA LYS A 14 -6.12 7.57 1.70
C LYS A 14 -7.54 7.71 1.15
N GLN A 15 -7.79 7.24 -0.07
CA GLN A 15 -9.09 7.34 -0.75
C GLN A 15 -9.94 6.07 -0.62
N VAL A 16 -9.43 5.02 0.02
CA VAL A 16 -10.12 3.72 0.13
C VAL A 16 -10.24 3.29 1.60
N ASP A 17 -11.18 2.40 1.90
CA ASP A 17 -11.34 1.83 3.25
C ASP A 17 -10.64 0.48 3.44
N VAL A 18 -10.36 -0.23 2.34
CA VAL A 18 -9.79 -1.60 2.35
C VAL A 18 -8.73 -1.73 1.27
N VAL A 19 -7.61 -2.40 1.60
CA VAL A 19 -6.51 -2.70 0.67
C VAL A 19 -6.34 -4.23 0.57
N ILE A 20 -6.36 -4.77 -0.66
CA ILE A 20 -6.11 -6.20 -0.92
C ILE A 20 -4.79 -6.33 -1.68
N SER A 21 -3.82 -7.04 -1.09
CA SER A 21 -2.53 -7.31 -1.73
C SER A 21 -2.54 -8.69 -2.39
N ALA A 22 -2.47 -8.74 -3.72
CA ALA A 22 -2.35 -9.97 -4.50
C ALA A 22 -0.90 -10.25 -4.96
N VAL A 23 0.08 -9.56 -4.36
CA VAL A 23 1.50 -9.77 -4.70
C VAL A 23 1.98 -11.13 -4.20
N GLY A 24 2.70 -11.86 -5.04
CA GLY A 24 3.25 -13.17 -4.70
C GLY A 24 4.48 -13.07 -3.80
N ASN A 25 4.86 -14.20 -3.17
CA ASN A 25 6.02 -14.31 -2.27
C ASN A 25 7.36 -13.81 -2.86
N ALA A 26 7.48 -13.72 -4.18
CA ALA A 26 8.67 -13.16 -4.83
C ALA A 26 8.83 -11.65 -4.60
N GLN A 27 7.82 -10.95 -4.08
CA GLN A 27 7.74 -9.49 -3.97
C GLN A 27 7.51 -9.03 -2.53
N ILE A 28 8.05 -9.76 -1.54
CA ILE A 28 7.95 -9.43 -0.11
C ILE A 28 8.38 -7.97 0.19
N LEU A 29 9.39 -7.45 -0.51
CA LEU A 29 9.82 -6.05 -0.34
C LEU A 29 8.73 -5.03 -0.74
N GLN A 30 7.90 -5.36 -1.75
CA GLN A 30 6.77 -4.49 -2.14
C GLN A 30 5.62 -4.56 -1.14
N GLN A 31 5.47 -5.69 -0.45
CA GLN A 31 4.55 -5.82 0.67
C GLN A 31 4.89 -4.86 1.82
N SER A 32 6.18 -4.66 2.11
CA SER A 32 6.63 -3.70 3.12
C SER A 32 6.21 -2.25 2.79
N ASN A 33 6.27 -1.84 1.52
CA ASN A 33 5.83 -0.51 1.10
C ASN A 33 4.31 -0.33 1.27
N ILE A 34 3.52 -1.33 0.90
CA ILE A 34 2.06 -1.33 1.11
C ILE A 34 1.74 -1.17 2.61
N ILE A 35 2.42 -1.92 3.48
CA ILE A 35 2.22 -1.83 4.93
C ILE A 35 2.58 -0.44 5.47
N ALA A 36 3.70 0.14 5.02
CA ALA A 36 4.11 1.48 5.42
C ALA A 36 3.06 2.53 5.01
N ALA A 37 2.56 2.46 3.78
CA ALA A 37 1.57 3.39 3.27
C ALA A 37 0.19 3.22 3.96
N ILE A 38 -0.24 1.99 4.26
CA ILE A 38 -1.45 1.72 5.06
C ILE A 38 -1.34 2.36 6.45
N LYS A 39 -0.19 2.16 7.11
CA LYS A 39 0.05 2.67 8.46
C LYS A 39 0.08 4.20 8.49
N GLU A 40 0.63 4.82 7.45
CA GLU A 40 0.68 6.27 7.31
C GLU A 40 -0.67 6.89 6.92
N ALA A 41 -1.48 6.18 6.13
CA ALA A 41 -2.79 6.65 5.72
C ALA A 41 -3.78 6.71 6.91
N GLY A 42 -3.77 5.70 7.78
CA GLY A 42 -4.53 5.68 9.04
C GLY A 42 -6.05 5.56 8.90
N ASN A 43 -6.58 5.43 7.68
CA ASN A 43 -8.01 5.32 7.35
C ASN A 43 -8.46 3.89 6.96
N ILE A 44 -7.53 2.93 6.87
CA ILE A 44 -7.83 1.55 6.50
C ILE A 44 -8.35 0.78 7.73
N LYS A 45 -9.43 0.02 7.54
CA LYS A 45 -10.13 -0.73 8.59
C LYS A 45 -9.60 -2.13 8.83
#